data_AF-A0A941TYX0-F1
#
_entry.id   AF-A0A941TYX0-F1
#
_cell.length_a   1.000
_cell.length_b   1.000
_cell.length_c   1.000
_cell.angle_alpha   90.00
_cell.angle_beta   90.00
_cell.angle_gamma   90.00
#
_symmetry.space_group_name_H-M   'P 1'
#
loop_
_entity.id
_entity.type
_entity.pdbx_description
1 polymer ?
#
loop_
_entity_poly.entity_id
_entity_poly.type
_entity_poly.pdbx_seq_one_letter_code
_entity_poly.pdbx_strand_id
1 'polypeptide(L)'
;MGTWTICAAGLRQRVRLLLALAMLFAAFGASAAPPPVRSVEGHAQRIVDGDTLWFAPDDGSAPQLLRLVGIDAPEICQPWGPEARAALQELVQGQPLRLEIAGRDTYGRLLGT
;
A
#
# COMPACT_ATOMS: atom_id res chain seq x y z
N MET A 1 -59.18 43.96 2.51
CA MET A 1 -58.78 42.68 1.90
C MET A 1 -57.50 42.92 1.10
N GLY A 2 -56.36 42.36 1.51
CA GLY A 2 -55.08 42.56 0.83
C GLY A 2 -53.95 41.90 1.62
N THR A 3 -53.52 40.73 1.16
CA THR A 3 -52.61 39.81 1.85
C THR A 3 -51.15 40.20 1.68
N TRP A 4 -50.44 40.45 2.79
CA TRP A 4 -49.01 40.79 2.87
C TRP A 4 -48.08 39.55 2.86
N THR A 5 -48.25 38.61 1.94
CA THR A 5 -47.59 37.28 2.05
C THR A 5 -46.34 37.09 1.19
N ILE A 6 -45.89 38.09 0.42
CA ILE A 6 -44.92 37.85 -0.68
C ILE A 6 -43.43 37.90 -0.23
N CYS A 7 -43.08 38.48 0.93
CA CYS A 7 -41.66 38.71 1.26
C CYS A 7 -40.87 37.51 1.83
N ALA A 8 -41.51 36.43 2.31
CA ALA A 8 -40.81 35.40 3.09
C ALA A 8 -40.25 34.21 2.27
N ALA A 9 -40.65 34.03 1.01
CA ALA A 9 -40.31 32.86 0.20
C ALA A 9 -38.88 32.90 -0.37
N GLY A 10 -38.42 34.07 -0.82
CA GLY A 10 -37.10 34.23 -1.47
C GLY A 10 -35.91 34.04 -0.53
N LEU A 11 -36.02 34.43 0.74
CA LEU A 11 -34.96 34.25 1.73
C LEU A 11 -34.80 32.77 2.12
N ARG A 12 -35.91 32.03 2.27
CA ARG A 12 -35.91 30.60 2.58
C ARG A 12 -35.30 29.76 1.44
N GLN A 13 -35.55 30.17 0.19
CA GLN A 13 -35.03 29.47 -0.98
C GLN A 13 -33.53 29.70 -1.18
N ARG A 14 -33.03 30.91 -0.89
CA ARG A 14 -31.59 31.23 -0.89
C ARG A 14 -30.83 30.53 0.24
N VAL A 15 -31.40 30.45 1.44
CA VAL A 15 -30.81 29.72 2.58
C VAL A 15 -30.74 28.21 2.31
N ARG A 16 -31.79 27.62 1.71
CA ARG A 16 -31.78 26.21 1.30
C ARG A 16 -30.73 25.92 0.22
N LEU A 17 -30.58 26.82 -0.76
CA LEU A 17 -29.58 26.69 -1.82
C LEU A 17 -28.16 26.80 -1.26
N LEU A 18 -27.90 27.74 -0.33
CA LEU A 18 -26.61 27.89 0.35
C LEU A 18 -26.28 26.69 1.25
N LEU A 19 -27.25 26.15 1.99
CA LEU A 19 -27.07 24.94 2.79
C LEU A 19 -26.82 23.69 1.93
N ALA A 20 -27.53 23.55 0.81
CA ALA A 20 -27.30 22.47 -0.15
C ALA A 20 -25.92 22.56 -0.80
N LEU A 21 -25.47 23.77 -1.16
CA LEU A 21 -24.14 24.00 -1.72
C LEU A 21 -23.02 23.76 -0.69
N ALA A 22 -23.24 24.14 0.57
CA ALA A 22 -22.30 23.86 1.67
C ALA A 22 -22.20 22.36 1.97
N MET A 23 -23.32 21.62 1.93
CA MET A 23 -23.30 20.15 2.05
C MET A 23 -22.60 19.46 0.87
N LEU A 24 -22.73 20.00 -0.34
CA LEU A 24 -22.02 19.50 -1.52
C LEU A 24 -20.50 19.73 -1.44
N PHE A 25 -20.07 20.85 -0.85
CA PHE A 25 -18.66 21.16 -0.62
C PHE A 25 -18.05 20.30 0.51
N ALA A 26 -18.83 19.99 1.56
CA ALA A 26 -18.38 19.12 2.65
C ALA A 26 -18.17 17.66 2.21
N ALA A 27 -18.90 17.18 1.20
CA ALA A 27 -18.75 15.83 0.66
C ALA A 27 -17.47 15.62 -0.15
N PHE A 28 -16.84 16.70 -0.65
CA PHE A 28 -15.65 16.62 -1.50
C PHE A 28 -14.33 16.67 -0.71
N GLY A 29 -14.38 16.98 0.59
CA GLY A 29 -13.19 17.12 1.46
C GLY A 29 -12.81 15.86 2.24
N ALA A 30 -13.57 14.76 2.13
CA ALA A 30 -13.26 13.52 2.83
C ALA A 30 -12.11 12.79 2.12
N SER A 31 -10.86 13.08 2.53
CA SER A 31 -9.70 12.29 2.14
C SER A 31 -9.85 10.90 2.77
N ALA A 32 -10.06 9.87 1.95
CA ALA A 32 -9.99 8.49 2.41
C ALA A 32 -8.55 8.23 2.91
N ALA A 33 -8.41 7.69 4.12
CA ALA A 33 -7.13 7.18 4.57
C ALA A 33 -6.70 6.05 3.62
N PRO A 34 -5.40 5.94 3.29
CA PRO A 34 -4.92 4.80 2.53
C PRO A 34 -5.28 3.51 3.28
N PRO A 35 -5.63 2.42 2.56
CA PRO A 35 -5.90 1.15 3.20
C PRO A 35 -4.67 0.72 4.04
N PRO A 36 -4.88 0.05 5.17
CA PRO A 36 -3.77 -0.42 5.99
C PRO A 36 -2.90 -1.37 5.17
N VAL A 37 -1.59 -1.08 5.11
CA VAL A 37 -0.60 -1.96 4.49
C VAL A 37 -0.48 -3.20 5.36
N ARG A 38 -0.63 -4.38 4.77
CA ARG A 38 -0.49 -5.64 5.51
C ARG A 38 1.00 -5.91 5.70
N SER A 39 1.48 -5.87 6.94
CA SER A 39 2.86 -6.22 7.29
C SER A 39 2.96 -7.57 7.99
N VAL A 40 4.06 -8.29 7.78
CA VAL A 40 4.38 -9.56 8.44
C VAL A 40 5.82 -9.53 8.94
N GLU A 41 6.05 -9.92 10.18
CA GLU A 41 7.38 -10.09 10.76
C GLU A 41 7.94 -11.47 10.42
N GLY A 42 9.26 -11.55 10.21
CA GLY A 42 9.92 -12.79 9.82
C GLY A 42 11.42 -12.62 9.63
N HIS A 43 12.01 -13.56 8.91
CA HIS A 43 13.43 -13.54 8.60
C HIS A 43 13.70 -14.12 7.21
N ALA A 44 14.85 -13.76 6.64
CA ALA A 44 15.32 -14.36 5.39
C ALA A 44 15.87 -15.77 5.68
N GLN A 45 15.30 -16.78 5.04
CA GLN A 45 15.76 -18.17 5.14
C GLN A 45 16.85 -18.48 4.11
N ARG A 46 16.69 -17.97 2.87
CA ARG A 46 17.62 -18.20 1.77
C ARG A 46 17.52 -17.07 0.75
N ILE A 47 18.66 -16.62 0.22
CA ILE A 47 18.71 -15.64 -0.87
C ILE A 47 18.85 -16.38 -2.20
N VAL A 48 18.06 -15.97 -3.20
CA VAL A 48 18.10 -16.54 -4.56
C VAL A 48 18.94 -15.63 -5.46
N ASP A 49 18.59 -14.35 -5.52
CA ASP A 49 19.15 -13.31 -6.40
C ASP A 49 19.30 -11.99 -5.61
N GLY A 50 19.70 -10.89 -6.25
CA GLY A 50 19.80 -9.58 -5.59
C GLY A 50 18.46 -8.90 -5.29
N ASP A 51 17.32 -9.48 -5.69
CA ASP A 51 15.97 -8.95 -5.43
C ASP A 51 14.97 -10.02 -4.96
N THR A 52 15.41 -11.28 -4.81
CA THR A 52 14.52 -12.42 -4.58
C THR A 52 15.05 -13.30 -3.44
N LEU A 53 14.21 -13.58 -2.46
CA LEU A 53 14.56 -14.36 -1.26
C LEU A 53 13.40 -15.23 -0.77
N TRP A 54 13.71 -16.26 0.00
CA TRP A 54 12.74 -17.03 0.78
C TRP A 54 12.51 -16.34 2.12
N PHE A 55 11.31 -15.82 2.32
CA PHE A 55 10.88 -15.18 3.55
C PHE A 55 10.17 -16.20 4.43
N ALA A 56 10.63 -16.36 5.67
CA ALA A 56 10.02 -17.22 6.68
C ALA A 56 9.27 -16.35 7.70
N PRO A 57 7.93 -16.36 7.71
CA PRO A 57 7.15 -15.65 8.72
C PRO A 57 7.37 -16.21 10.12
N ASP A 58 7.37 -15.34 11.13
CA ASP A 58 7.54 -15.76 12.53
C ASP A 58 6.26 -16.41 13.12
N ASP A 59 5.13 -16.31 12.41
CA ASP A 59 3.86 -16.92 12.81
C ASP A 59 3.81 -18.45 12.57
N GLY A 60 4.89 -19.05 12.08
CA GLY A 60 5.00 -20.48 11.79
C GLY A 60 4.41 -20.91 10.44
N SER A 61 3.93 -19.96 9.63
CA SER A 61 3.51 -20.25 8.26
C SER A 61 4.68 -20.74 7.41
N ALA A 62 4.36 -21.45 6.33
CA ALA A 62 5.38 -21.92 5.39
C ALA A 62 6.19 -20.76 4.79
N PRO A 63 7.51 -20.92 4.58
CA PRO A 63 8.32 -19.93 3.87
C PRO A 63 7.78 -19.67 2.47
N GLN A 64 7.87 -18.41 2.03
CA GLN A 64 7.35 -17.97 0.74
C GLN A 64 8.45 -17.31 -0.07
N LEU A 65 8.44 -17.56 -1.38
CA LEU A 65 9.33 -16.87 -2.30
C LEU A 65 8.85 -15.42 -2.46
N LEU A 66 9.68 -14.48 -2.02
CA LEU A 66 9.46 -13.04 -2.04
C LEU A 66 10.32 -12.42 -3.14
N ARG A 67 9.70 -11.53 -3.94
CA ARG A 67 10.39 -10.58 -4.82
C ARG A 67 10.22 -9.17 -4.29
N LEU A 68 11.34 -8.47 -4.15
CA LEU A 68 11.40 -7.09 -3.71
C LEU A 68 10.87 -6.18 -4.81
N VAL A 69 9.94 -5.30 -4.45
CA VAL A 69 9.33 -4.35 -5.39
C VAL A 69 10.19 -3.11 -5.50
N GLY A 70 10.35 -2.59 -6.72
CA GLY A 70 11.07 -1.34 -6.99
C GLY A 70 12.54 -1.52 -7.35
N ILE A 71 13.06 -2.75 -7.29
CA ILE A 71 14.39 -3.11 -7.79
C ILE A 71 14.28 -4.32 -8.74
N ASP A 72 15.25 -4.44 -9.64
CA ASP A 72 15.42 -5.58 -10.54
C ASP A 72 16.92 -5.88 -10.58
N ALA A 73 17.33 -6.97 -9.92
CA ALA A 73 18.73 -7.33 -9.80
C ALA A 73 19.13 -8.34 -10.89
N PRO A 74 20.42 -8.40 -11.29
CA PRO A 74 20.89 -9.47 -12.14
C PRO A 74 20.58 -10.84 -11.52
N GLU A 75 20.01 -11.74 -12.32
CA GLU A 75 19.81 -13.14 -11.93
C GLU A 75 21.17 -13.79 -11.64
N ILE A 76 21.20 -14.83 -10.81
CA ILE A 76 22.46 -15.44 -10.34
C ILE A 76 23.44 -15.87 -11.46
N CYS A 77 22.94 -16.20 -12.66
CA CYS A 77 23.74 -16.62 -13.80
C CYS A 77 24.22 -15.47 -14.71
N GLN A 78 23.78 -14.24 -14.43
CA GLN A 78 24.16 -13.05 -15.19
C GLN A 78 25.44 -12.43 -14.62
N PRO A 79 26.14 -11.58 -15.40
CA PRO A 79 27.22 -10.77 -14.86
C PRO A 79 26.76 -9.99 -13.62
N TRP A 80 27.58 -10.01 -12.57
CA TRP A 80 27.30 -9.37 -11.27
C TRP A 80 26.19 -10.02 -10.43
N GLY A 81 25.61 -11.14 -10.88
CA GLY A 81 24.58 -11.89 -10.13
C GLY A 81 25.07 -12.39 -8.76
N PRO A 82 26.26 -13.03 -8.66
CA PRO A 82 26.82 -13.45 -7.38
C PRO A 82 27.01 -12.28 -6.39
N GLU A 83 27.49 -11.15 -6.88
CA GLU A 83 27.73 -9.93 -6.11
C GLU A 83 26.41 -9.30 -5.64
N ALA A 84 25.40 -9.21 -6.50
CA ALA A 84 24.08 -8.71 -6.14
C ALA A 84 23.41 -9.59 -5.07
N ARG A 85 23.50 -10.92 -5.21
CA ARG A 85 23.01 -11.88 -4.20
C ARG A 85 23.76 -11.71 -2.88
N ALA A 86 25.08 -11.58 -2.92
CA ALA A 86 25.90 -11.38 -1.72
C ALA A 86 25.52 -10.08 -0.99
N ALA A 87 25.32 -8.99 -1.72
CA ALA A 87 24.88 -7.71 -1.15
C ALA A 87 23.53 -7.83 -0.44
N LEU A 88 22.53 -8.48 -1.06
CA LEU A 88 21.26 -8.71 -0.40
C LEU A 88 21.42 -9.62 0.83
N GLN A 89 22.25 -10.66 0.74
CA GLN A 89 22.52 -11.55 1.87
C GLN A 89 23.13 -10.80 3.06
N GLU A 90 24.13 -9.96 2.83
CA GLU A 90 24.77 -9.16 3.88
C GLU A 90 23.78 -8.22 4.58
N LEU A 91 22.81 -7.67 3.84
CA LEU A 91 21.80 -6.77 4.39
C LEU A 91 20.79 -7.48 5.31
N VAL A 92 20.41 -8.72 5.00
CA VAL A 92 19.27 -9.37 5.66
C VAL A 92 19.65 -10.54 6.57
N GLN A 93 20.87 -11.09 6.44
CA GLN A 93 21.26 -12.29 7.17
C GLN A 93 21.28 -12.06 8.68
N GLY A 94 20.51 -12.88 9.40
CA GLY A 94 20.43 -12.84 10.86
C GLY A 94 19.65 -11.64 11.42
N GLN A 95 19.00 -10.85 10.57
CA GLN A 95 18.20 -9.70 10.97
C GLN A 95 16.71 -10.07 11.05
N PRO A 96 15.96 -9.55 12.04
CA PRO A 96 14.51 -9.55 11.98
C PRO A 96 14.05 -8.62 10.87
N LEU A 97 13.11 -9.09 10.06
CA LEU A 97 12.59 -8.39 8.89
C LEU A 97 11.10 -8.14 9.05
N ARG A 98 10.68 -6.94 8.65
CA ARG A 98 9.28 -6.60 8.44
C ARG A 98 9.02 -6.55 6.94
N LEU A 99 8.13 -7.40 6.46
CA LEU A 99 7.68 -7.40 5.08
C LEU A 99 6.39 -6.61 4.93
N GLU A 100 6.38 -5.61 4.06
CA GLU A 100 5.15 -4.94 3.61
C GLU A 100 4.62 -5.62 2.34
N ILE A 101 3.45 -6.27 2.45
CA ILE A 101 2.89 -7.07 1.35
C ILE A 101 2.18 -6.17 0.34
N ALA A 102 2.69 -6.16 -0.89
CA ALA A 102 2.08 -5.49 -2.04
C ALA A 102 1.11 -6.42 -2.81
N GLY A 103 1.33 -7.73 -2.80
CA GLY A 103 0.47 -8.69 -3.48
C GLY A 103 1.19 -9.96 -3.93
N ARG A 104 0.75 -10.54 -5.04
CA ARG A 104 1.41 -11.67 -5.70
C ARG A 104 1.50 -11.45 -7.19
N ASP A 105 2.56 -11.96 -7.81
CA ASP A 105 2.68 -11.99 -9.27
C ASP A 105 2.04 -13.26 -9.88
N THR A 106 2.06 -13.33 -11.21
CA THR A 106 1.52 -14.46 -11.99
C THR A 106 2.28 -15.78 -11.78
N TYR A 107 3.50 -15.72 -11.26
CA TYR A 107 4.31 -16.90 -10.92
C TYR A 107 4.08 -17.37 -9.47
N GLY A 108 3.23 -16.67 -8.71
CA GLY A 108 2.88 -17.00 -7.34
C GLY A 108 3.85 -16.44 -6.30
N ARG A 109 4.86 -15.66 -6.70
CA ARG A 109 5.79 -15.01 -5.77
C ARG A 109 5.06 -13.95 -4.98
N LEU A 110 5.39 -13.84 -3.70
CA LEU A 110 4.96 -12.73 -2.87
C LEU A 110 5.70 -11.47 -3.35
N LEU A 111 4.99 -10.35 -3.44
CA LEU A 111 5.56 -9.04 -3.77
C LEU A 111 5.54 -8.18 -2.52
N GLY A 112 6.64 -7.51 -2.23
CA GLY A 112 6.71 -6.57 -1.11
C GLY A 112 8.04 -5.84 -1.00
N THR A 113 8.19 -5.11 0.10
CA THR A 113 9.39 -4.33 0.45
C THR A 113 9.81 -4.62 1.88
#